data_AF-A0A1X9Z4U4-F1
#
_entry.id   AF-A0A1X9Z4U4-F1
#
_cell.length_a   1.000
_cell.length_b   1.000
_cell.length_c   1.000
_cell.angle_alpha   90.00
_cell.angle_beta   90.00
_cell.angle_gamma   90.00
#
_symmetry.space_group_name_H-M   'P 1'
#
loop_
_entity.id
_entity.type
_entity.pdbx_description
1 polymer ?
#
loop_
_entity_poly.entity_id
_entity_poly.type
_entity_poly.pdbx_seq_one_letter_code
_entity_poly.pdbx_strand_id
1 'polypeptide(L)'
;MKYMNPFRLITKSAARSLIAGGLFLSACTAPTKEKEPLNGASKSWEQAFNAKLPMLGHRNWILIVDKAFPEQNAAGMEYIYANEDLNAVLKQVLAQINLSGHVKPIVYRDKELGFITEQQAKGLTQFKTSIETTLGNLPVQTMLHDSVFKKLDTESKLFKVLVIKTNEVIPYTSVFLQLDCAYWNKVKEDTLRNRMKN
;
A
#
# COMPACT_ATOMS: atom_id res chain seq x y z
N MET A 1 -9.36 -72.88 -25.14
CA MET A 1 -9.51 -73.52 -23.82
C MET A 1 -10.78 -72.95 -23.19
N LYS A 2 -11.83 -73.78 -23.16
CA LYS A 2 -13.16 -73.44 -22.64
C LYS A 2 -13.06 -73.19 -21.13
N TYR A 3 -13.75 -72.19 -20.61
CA TYR A 3 -14.59 -72.35 -19.41
C TYR A 3 -15.76 -71.36 -19.47
N MET A 4 -16.91 -71.95 -19.80
CA MET A 4 -18.27 -71.43 -19.64
C MET A 4 -18.63 -71.47 -18.15
N ASN A 5 -19.46 -70.54 -17.69
CA ASN A 5 -20.37 -70.82 -16.56
C ASN A 5 -21.76 -70.20 -16.83
N PRO A 6 -22.88 -70.92 -16.57
CA PRO A 6 -24.18 -70.61 -17.16
C PRO A 6 -25.25 -70.11 -16.15
N PHE A 7 -26.29 -69.49 -16.70
CA PHE A 7 -27.71 -69.52 -16.27
C PHE A 7 -28.20 -68.88 -14.96
N ARG A 8 -29.11 -67.89 -15.10
CA ARG A 8 -30.54 -67.88 -14.66
C ARG A 8 -31.22 -66.56 -15.13
N LEU A 9 -32.22 -66.54 -16.02
CA LEU A 9 -33.70 -66.64 -15.79
C LEU A 9 -34.19 -65.66 -14.70
N ILE A 10 -35.22 -64.77 -14.77
CA ILE A 10 -36.49 -64.56 -15.52
C ILE A 10 -36.85 -63.07 -15.21
N THR A 11 -37.49 -62.22 -16.04
CA THR A 11 -38.94 -62.14 -16.27
C THR A 11 -39.28 -61.08 -17.33
N LYS A 12 -40.38 -61.36 -18.04
CA LYS A 12 -41.02 -60.56 -19.08
C LYS A 12 -41.74 -59.35 -18.45
N SER A 13 -41.78 -58.23 -19.17
CA SER A 13 -43.04 -57.51 -19.35
C SER A 13 -43.02 -56.72 -20.65
N ALA A 14 -44.10 -56.86 -21.39
CA ALA A 14 -44.35 -56.26 -22.69
C ALA A 14 -45.35 -55.12 -22.52
N ALA A 15 -45.16 -54.02 -23.26
CA ALA A 15 -46.21 -53.15 -23.83
C ALA A 15 -45.51 -51.92 -24.43
N ARG A 16 -45.57 -51.72 -25.76
CA ARG A 16 -46.50 -50.79 -26.46
C ARG A 16 -46.31 -49.34 -25.97
N SER A 17 -46.25 -48.30 -26.76
CA SER A 17 -46.19 -48.04 -28.20
C SER A 17 -46.01 -46.51 -28.27
N LEU A 18 -45.30 -46.02 -29.29
CA LEU A 18 -45.49 -44.74 -29.98
C LEU A 18 -45.71 -43.47 -29.13
N ILE A 19 -44.82 -42.49 -29.24
CA ILE A 19 -45.16 -41.10 -29.63
C ILE A 19 -43.86 -40.42 -30.10
N ALA A 20 -43.95 -39.81 -31.28
CA ALA A 20 -42.94 -38.98 -31.91
C ALA A 20 -42.60 -37.75 -31.04
N GLY A 21 -41.33 -37.38 -30.98
CA GLY A 21 -40.88 -36.23 -30.18
C GLY A 21 -39.63 -35.57 -30.73
N GLY A 22 -39.84 -34.46 -31.44
CA GLY A 22 -39.07 -33.20 -31.37
C GLY A 22 -37.55 -33.23 -31.54
N LEU A 23 -37.07 -32.60 -32.62
CA LEU A 23 -35.73 -32.01 -32.67
C LEU A 23 -35.54 -31.06 -31.47
N PHE A 24 -34.63 -31.40 -30.57
CA PHE A 24 -34.08 -30.44 -29.60
C PHE A 24 -32.83 -29.80 -30.20
N LEU A 25 -32.95 -28.53 -30.59
CA LEU A 25 -31.81 -27.65 -30.80
C LEU A 25 -31.19 -27.35 -29.42
N SER A 26 -30.05 -27.96 -29.12
CA SER A 26 -29.25 -27.63 -27.94
C SER A 26 -28.67 -26.22 -28.10
N ALA A 27 -29.33 -25.24 -27.50
CA ALA A 27 -28.75 -23.92 -27.24
C ALA A 27 -27.71 -24.08 -26.13
N CYS A 28 -26.44 -23.85 -26.46
CA CYS A 28 -25.37 -23.71 -25.47
C CYS A 28 -25.56 -22.39 -24.71
N THR A 29 -26.20 -22.43 -23.54
CA THR A 29 -26.12 -21.36 -22.55
C THR A 29 -24.76 -21.46 -21.86
N ALA A 30 -23.86 -20.53 -22.19
CA ALA A 30 -22.62 -20.36 -21.45
C ALA A 30 -22.93 -19.91 -20.01
N PRO A 31 -22.29 -20.49 -18.98
CA PRO A 31 -22.48 -20.03 -17.61
C PRO A 31 -21.88 -18.62 -17.46
N THR A 32 -22.73 -17.65 -17.15
CA THR A 32 -22.33 -16.33 -16.67
C THR A 32 -21.52 -16.49 -15.38
N LYS A 33 -20.23 -16.14 -15.42
CA LYS A 33 -19.44 -15.93 -14.21
C LYS A 33 -20.08 -14.80 -13.41
N GLU A 34 -20.78 -15.16 -12.33
CA GLU A 34 -21.14 -14.21 -11.28
C GLU A 34 -19.86 -13.59 -10.73
N LYS A 35 -19.78 -12.26 -10.75
CA LYS A 35 -18.70 -11.54 -10.07
C LYS A 35 -18.88 -11.76 -8.58
N GLU A 36 -17.97 -12.51 -7.97
CA GLU A 36 -17.88 -12.57 -6.51
C GLU A 36 -17.76 -11.14 -5.94
N PRO A 37 -18.42 -10.86 -4.81
CA PRO A 37 -18.29 -9.57 -4.16
C PRO A 37 -16.85 -9.40 -3.65
N LEU A 38 -16.21 -8.32 -4.11
CA LEU A 38 -14.92 -7.82 -3.60
C LEU A 38 -15.06 -7.46 -2.12
N ASN A 39 -14.96 -8.44 -1.23
CA ASN A 39 -14.93 -8.21 0.20
C ASN A 39 -13.96 -9.21 0.85
N GLY A 40 -12.67 -8.85 0.87
CA GLY A 40 -11.60 -9.71 1.41
C GLY A 40 -10.15 -9.25 1.15
N ALA A 41 -9.91 -8.16 0.41
CA ALA A 41 -8.57 -7.63 0.21
C ALA A 41 -8.25 -6.57 1.29
N SER A 42 -7.42 -6.90 2.27
CA SER A 42 -6.55 -5.87 2.85
C SER A 42 -5.87 -5.17 1.66
N LYS A 43 -6.01 -3.85 1.54
CA LYS A 43 -5.68 -3.09 0.32
C LYS A 43 -4.29 -3.48 -0.20
N SER A 44 -4.16 -3.77 -1.49
CA SER A 44 -2.94 -4.33 -2.12
C SER A 44 -1.66 -3.54 -1.83
N TRP A 45 -1.78 -2.23 -1.61
CA TRP A 45 -0.67 -1.36 -1.27
C TRP A 45 -0.12 -1.61 0.14
N GLU A 46 -0.96 -1.95 1.12
CA GLU A 46 -0.53 -2.24 2.50
C GLU A 46 0.36 -3.48 2.54
N GLN A 47 0.00 -4.51 1.78
CA GLN A 47 0.81 -5.72 1.63
C GLN A 47 2.17 -5.41 0.97
N ALA A 48 2.16 -4.63 -0.11
CA ALA A 48 3.39 -4.21 -0.78
C ALA A 48 4.29 -3.36 0.15
N PHE A 49 3.69 -2.48 0.95
CA PHE A 49 4.40 -1.69 1.95
C PHE A 49 5.01 -2.57 3.04
N ASN A 50 4.23 -3.48 3.62
CA ASN A 50 4.67 -4.38 4.69
C ASN A 50 5.75 -5.36 4.22
N ALA A 51 5.76 -5.75 2.94
CA ALA A 51 6.83 -6.57 2.37
C ALA A 51 8.16 -5.79 2.24
N LYS A 52 8.10 -4.47 2.04
CA LYS A 52 9.29 -3.61 1.90
C LYS A 52 9.83 -3.10 3.23
N LEU A 53 8.96 -2.82 4.19
CA LEU A 53 9.32 -2.17 5.46
C LEU A 53 10.50 -2.85 6.20
N PRO A 54 10.58 -4.20 6.31
CA PRO A 54 11.71 -4.86 7.00
C PRO A 54 13.09 -4.60 6.38
N MET A 55 13.13 -4.18 5.10
CA MET A 55 14.38 -3.86 4.40
C MET A 55 14.79 -2.38 4.55
N LEU A 56 13.90 -1.53 5.05
CA LEU A 56 14.14 -0.09 5.20
C LEU A 56 14.70 0.19 6.59
N GLY A 57 15.92 0.73 6.64
CA GLY A 57 16.62 1.05 7.87
C GLY A 57 16.93 2.54 8.01
N HIS A 58 17.88 2.85 8.88
CA HIS A 58 18.38 4.21 9.06
C HIS A 58 18.83 4.83 7.72
N ARG A 59 18.36 6.05 7.44
CA ARG A 59 18.57 6.86 6.21
C ARG A 59 17.71 6.51 5.00
N ASN A 60 16.96 5.41 5.03
CA ASN A 60 15.92 5.21 4.03
C ASN A 60 14.79 6.22 4.20
N TRP A 61 14.03 6.42 3.13
CA TRP A 61 12.91 7.35 3.10
C TRP A 61 11.61 6.64 2.74
N ILE A 62 10.52 7.04 3.39
CA ILE A 62 9.15 6.72 3.00
C ILE A 62 8.41 8.02 2.76
N LEU A 63 7.84 8.19 1.58
CA LEU A 63 7.15 9.40 1.16
C LEU A 63 5.69 9.04 0.95
N ILE A 64 4.79 9.78 1.60
CA ILE A 64 3.35 9.69 1.37
C ILE A 64 2.97 10.96 0.63
N VAL A 65 2.70 10.84 -0.66
CA VAL A 65 2.69 12.00 -1.55
C VAL A 65 1.33 12.24 -2.18
N ASP A 66 1.08 13.51 -2.51
CA ASP A 66 -0.05 13.91 -3.34
C ASP A 66 0.01 13.28 -4.74
N LYS A 67 -1.10 13.41 -5.47
CA LYS A 67 -1.28 12.78 -6.77
C LYS A 67 -0.37 13.35 -7.85
N ALA A 68 0.02 14.62 -7.73
CA ALA A 68 0.83 15.34 -8.70
C ALA A 68 2.34 15.07 -8.54
N PHE A 69 2.78 14.50 -7.42
CA PHE A 69 4.17 14.13 -7.20
C PHE A 69 4.75 13.29 -8.35
N PRO A 70 5.91 13.67 -8.93
CA PRO A 70 6.43 13.03 -10.14
C PRO A 70 6.96 11.62 -9.86
N GLU A 71 6.76 10.73 -10.83
CA GLU A 71 7.48 9.47 -10.90
C GLU A 71 8.86 9.72 -11.50
N GLN A 72 9.90 9.53 -10.68
CA GLN A 72 11.29 9.79 -11.01
C GLN A 72 11.97 8.49 -11.43
N ASN A 73 12.91 8.59 -12.37
CA ASN A 73 13.61 7.44 -12.94
C ASN A 73 14.93 7.07 -12.21
N ALA A 74 15.12 7.57 -10.98
CA ALA A 74 16.32 7.25 -10.20
C ALA A 74 16.24 5.81 -9.66
N ALA A 75 17.32 5.02 -9.77
CA ALA A 75 17.33 3.60 -9.41
C ALA A 75 17.02 3.31 -7.92
N GLY A 76 17.22 4.29 -7.04
CA GLY A 76 16.86 4.22 -5.64
C GLY A 76 15.37 4.43 -5.34
N MET A 77 14.59 4.91 -6.29
CA MET A 77 13.17 5.22 -6.12
C MET A 77 12.32 3.98 -6.38
N GLU A 78 11.37 3.72 -5.49
CA GLU A 78 10.38 2.66 -5.65
C GLU A 78 8.99 3.23 -5.39
N TYR A 79 8.00 2.79 -6.17
CA TYR A 79 6.67 3.39 -6.16
C TYR A 79 5.60 2.35 -5.81
N ILE A 80 4.65 2.76 -4.98
CA ILE A 80 3.40 2.07 -4.69
C ILE A 80 2.27 3.09 -4.91
N TYR A 81 1.18 2.65 -5.53
CA TYR A 81 -0.04 3.46 -5.62
C TYR A 81 -1.06 3.00 -4.59
N ALA A 82 -1.46 3.91 -3.71
CA ALA A 82 -2.56 3.73 -2.76
C ALA A 82 -3.75 4.56 -3.25
N ASN A 83 -4.82 3.89 -3.67
CA ASN A 83 -6.04 4.55 -4.14
C ASN A 83 -6.90 5.07 -2.97
N GLU A 84 -6.31 5.91 -2.13
CA GLU A 84 -6.86 6.38 -0.85
C GLU A 84 -6.42 7.81 -0.53
N ASP A 85 -7.09 8.42 0.47
CA ASP A 85 -6.73 9.72 1.01
C ASP A 85 -5.39 9.67 1.75
N LEU A 86 -4.61 10.75 1.62
CA LEU A 86 -3.25 10.82 2.16
C LEU A 86 -3.21 10.59 3.67
N ASN A 87 -4.14 11.17 4.43
CA ASN A 87 -4.15 11.03 5.88
C ASN A 87 -4.42 9.58 6.34
N ALA A 88 -5.25 8.83 5.59
CA ALA A 88 -5.52 7.42 5.88
C ALA A 88 -4.27 6.56 5.64
N VAL A 89 -3.57 6.79 4.52
CA VAL A 89 -2.31 6.13 4.19
C VAL A 89 -1.24 6.46 5.23
N LEU A 90 -1.08 7.75 5.59
CA LEU A 90 -0.14 8.20 6.60
C LEU A 90 -0.36 7.49 7.95
N LYS A 91 -1.62 7.42 8.40
CA LYS A 91 -1.97 6.75 9.67
C LYS A 91 -1.53 5.28 9.67
N GLN A 92 -1.77 4.57 8.57
CA GLN A 92 -1.37 3.16 8.45
C GLN A 92 0.15 3.00 8.39
N VAL A 93 0.84 3.83 7.60
CA VAL A 93 2.30 3.80 7.50
C VAL A 93 2.95 4.06 8.87
N LEU A 94 2.50 5.07 9.61
CA LEU A 94 3.02 5.36 10.95
C LEU A 94 2.75 4.21 11.93
N ALA A 95 1.57 3.60 11.87
CA ALA A 95 1.25 2.45 12.71
C ALA A 95 2.19 1.27 12.44
N GLN A 96 2.44 0.95 11.17
CA GLN A 96 3.33 -0.14 10.78
C GLN A 96 4.80 0.15 11.10
N ILE A 97 5.27 1.40 10.91
CA ILE A 97 6.61 1.82 11.34
C ILE A 97 6.76 1.60 12.85
N ASN A 98 5.78 2.03 13.65
CA ASN A 98 5.81 1.86 15.10
C ASN A 98 5.80 0.37 15.51
N LEU A 99 4.99 -0.45 14.85
CA LEU A 99 4.93 -1.89 15.09
C LEU A 99 6.24 -2.61 14.71
N SER A 100 6.98 -2.09 13.73
CA SER A 100 8.20 -2.72 13.22
C SER A 100 9.39 -2.70 14.19
N GLY A 101 9.39 -1.77 15.17
CA GLY A 101 10.36 -1.68 16.26
C GLY A 101 11.82 -1.34 15.89
N HIS A 102 12.21 -1.38 14.62
CA HIS A 102 13.60 -1.16 14.19
C HIS A 102 13.86 0.26 13.68
N VAL A 103 12.83 0.93 13.18
CA VAL A 103 12.90 2.31 12.67
C VAL A 103 11.84 3.20 13.30
N LYS A 104 12.14 4.50 13.34
CA LYS A 104 11.20 5.56 13.71
C LYS A 104 11.27 6.68 12.67
N PRO A 105 10.19 7.46 12.47
CA PRO A 105 10.20 8.53 11.50
C PRO A 105 10.79 9.82 12.07
N ILE A 106 11.55 10.53 11.25
CA ILE A 106 11.79 11.96 11.33
C ILE A 106 10.88 12.59 10.26
N VAL A 107 9.92 13.39 10.69
CA VAL A 107 8.83 13.88 9.83
C VAL A 107 9.21 15.22 9.20
N TYR A 108 9.03 15.33 7.90
CA TYR A 108 9.15 16.56 7.12
C TYR A 108 7.86 16.85 6.36
N ARG A 109 7.54 18.14 6.22
CA ARG A 109 6.44 18.66 5.39
C ARG A 109 6.89 19.88 4.60
N ASP A 110 6.18 20.14 3.51
CA ASP A 110 6.38 21.36 2.72
C ASP A 110 6.00 22.60 3.54
N LYS A 111 6.87 23.60 3.52
CA LYS A 111 6.69 24.87 4.23
C LYS A 111 5.56 25.70 3.60
N GLU A 112 5.40 25.59 2.29
CA GLU A 112 4.43 26.28 1.44
C GLU A 112 2.98 26.01 1.88
N LEU A 113 2.71 24.82 2.44
CA LEU A 113 1.38 24.47 2.97
C LEU A 113 0.90 25.47 4.04
N GLY A 114 1.83 26.06 4.81
CA GLY A 114 1.53 27.07 5.81
C GLY A 114 1.06 28.41 5.23
N PHE A 115 1.32 28.66 3.95
CA PHE A 115 1.05 29.93 3.28
C PHE A 115 -0.15 29.90 2.34
N ILE A 116 -0.66 28.71 2.00
CA ILE A 116 -1.88 28.60 1.21
C ILE A 116 -3.14 28.76 2.07
N THR A 117 -4.20 29.31 1.47
CA THR A 117 -5.50 29.55 2.11
C THR A 117 -6.59 28.62 1.58
N GLU A 118 -7.71 28.52 2.31
CA GLU A 118 -8.88 27.72 1.91
C GLU A 118 -9.45 28.18 0.56
N GLN A 119 -9.36 29.47 0.24
CA GLN A 119 -9.80 30.01 -1.06
C GLN A 119 -8.91 29.57 -2.21
N GLN A 120 -7.61 29.35 -1.95
CA GLN A 120 -6.67 28.87 -2.96
C GLN A 120 -6.74 27.35 -3.14
N ALA A 121 -7.05 26.61 -2.07
CA ALA A 121 -7.21 25.17 -2.09
C ALA A 121 -8.36 24.72 -1.18
N LYS A 122 -9.47 24.28 -1.79
CA LYS A 122 -10.64 23.79 -1.08
C LYS A 122 -10.32 22.51 -0.30
N GLY A 123 -10.75 22.44 0.95
CA GLY A 123 -10.52 21.30 1.86
C GLY A 123 -9.24 21.40 2.68
N LEU A 124 -8.45 22.46 2.49
CA LEU A 124 -7.15 22.64 3.15
C LEU A 124 -7.24 22.65 4.67
N THR A 125 -8.22 23.35 5.24
CA THR A 125 -8.38 23.50 6.69
C THR A 125 -8.64 22.14 7.33
N GLN A 126 -9.56 21.37 6.73
CA GLN A 126 -9.85 20.01 7.17
C GLN A 126 -8.61 19.11 7.04
N PHE A 127 -7.89 19.21 5.92
CA PHE A 127 -6.66 18.46 5.71
C PHE A 127 -5.62 18.75 6.81
N LYS A 128 -5.32 20.03 7.07
CA LYS A 128 -4.36 20.45 8.11
C LYS A 128 -4.71 19.87 9.48
N THR A 129 -5.95 20.05 9.92
CA THR A 129 -6.44 19.51 11.21
C THR A 129 -6.31 17.98 11.25
N SER A 130 -6.65 17.30 10.16
CA SER A 130 -6.61 15.84 10.12
C SER A 130 -5.18 15.27 10.19
N ILE A 131 -4.23 15.95 9.54
CA ILE A 131 -2.81 15.54 9.55
C ILE A 131 -2.17 15.85 10.89
N GLU A 132 -2.46 17.01 11.50
CA GLU A 132 -1.98 17.34 12.85
C GLU A 132 -2.47 16.32 13.88
N THR A 133 -3.72 15.89 13.76
CA THR A 133 -4.28 14.83 14.61
C THR A 133 -3.54 13.50 14.43
N THR A 134 -3.23 13.12 13.19
CA THR A 134 -2.51 11.87 12.88
C THR A 134 -1.06 11.90 13.34
N LEU A 135 -0.38 13.03 13.19
CA LEU A 135 1.03 13.19 13.60
C LEU A 135 1.17 13.32 15.13
N GLY A 136 0.14 13.82 15.82
CA GLY A 136 0.12 13.95 17.27
C GLY A 136 1.34 14.73 17.78
N ASN A 137 2.12 14.11 18.66
CA ASN A 137 3.29 14.72 19.29
C ASN A 137 4.60 14.52 18.52
N LEU A 138 4.56 13.91 17.32
CA LEU A 138 5.77 13.74 16.52
C LEU A 138 6.34 15.12 16.14
N PRO A 139 7.64 15.38 16.36
CA PRO A 139 8.27 16.61 15.89
C PRO A 139 8.20 16.69 14.36
N VAL A 140 7.60 17.76 13.85
CA VAL A 140 7.48 18.02 12.41
C VAL A 140 8.45 19.11 12.00
N GLN A 141 9.34 18.78 11.07
CA GLN A 141 10.19 19.74 10.40
C GLN A 141 9.50 20.27 9.14
N THR A 142 9.73 21.54 8.82
CA THR A 142 9.27 22.11 7.54
C THR A 142 10.46 22.50 6.69
N MET A 143 10.33 22.30 5.38
CA MET A 143 11.33 22.70 4.40
C MET A 143 10.65 23.12 3.09
N LEU A 144 11.34 23.91 2.27
CA LEU A 144 10.80 24.31 0.97
C LEU A 144 10.69 23.09 0.05
N HIS A 145 9.63 23.06 -0.77
CA HIS A 145 9.34 21.95 -1.68
C HIS A 145 10.55 21.58 -2.57
N ASP A 146 11.20 22.57 -3.18
CA ASP A 146 12.41 22.37 -3.99
C ASP A 146 13.58 21.78 -3.17
N SER A 147 13.67 22.13 -1.89
CA SER A 147 14.72 21.60 -1.00
C SER A 147 14.49 20.12 -0.71
N VAL A 148 13.24 19.66 -0.66
CA VAL A 148 12.92 18.23 -0.53
C VAL A 148 13.47 17.47 -1.71
N PHE A 149 13.23 17.92 -2.95
CA PHE A 149 13.71 17.23 -4.15
C PHE A 149 15.23 17.17 -4.24
N LYS A 150 15.92 18.27 -3.94
CA LYS A 150 17.40 18.29 -3.90
C LYS A 150 17.94 17.27 -2.90
N LYS A 151 17.28 17.15 -1.75
CA LYS A 151 17.64 16.15 -0.73
C LYS A 151 17.38 14.74 -1.24
N LEU A 152 16.19 14.45 -1.77
CA LEU A 152 15.83 13.13 -2.30
C LEU A 152 16.72 12.70 -3.47
N ASP A 153 17.08 13.61 -4.40
CA ASP A 153 18.01 13.30 -5.50
C ASP A 153 19.39 12.86 -4.97
N THR A 154 19.84 13.48 -3.88
CA THR A 154 21.11 13.11 -3.25
C THR A 154 21.00 11.77 -2.52
N GLU A 155 19.96 11.58 -1.72
CA GLU A 155 19.78 10.38 -0.90
C GLU A 155 19.48 9.15 -1.76
N SER A 156 18.68 9.29 -2.84
CA SER A 156 18.30 8.18 -3.74
C SER A 156 19.46 7.58 -4.53
N LYS A 157 20.62 8.25 -4.58
CA LYS A 157 21.85 7.68 -5.16
C LYS A 157 22.46 6.59 -4.29
N LEU A 158 22.19 6.62 -2.97
CA LEU A 158 22.81 5.73 -1.99
C LEU A 158 21.80 4.84 -1.25
N PHE A 159 20.56 5.32 -1.07
CA PHE A 159 19.55 4.66 -0.26
C PHE A 159 18.23 4.54 -1.02
N LYS A 160 17.46 3.52 -0.66
CA LYS A 160 16.10 3.35 -1.18
C LYS A 160 15.15 4.40 -0.62
N VAL A 161 14.32 4.91 -1.53
CA VAL A 161 13.25 5.86 -1.27
C VAL A 161 11.95 5.21 -1.73
N LEU A 162 11.07 4.90 -0.78
CA LEU A 162 9.77 4.33 -1.06
C LEU A 162 8.73 5.44 -1.16
N VAL A 163 8.13 5.60 -2.33
CA VAL A 163 7.06 6.57 -2.59
C VAL A 163 5.72 5.86 -2.62
N ILE A 164 4.78 6.34 -1.81
CA ILE A 164 3.39 5.89 -1.78
C ILE A 164 2.54 7.05 -2.31
N LYS A 165 2.15 6.95 -3.58
CA LYS A 165 1.28 7.94 -4.22
C LYS A 165 -0.16 7.76 -3.78
N THR A 166 -0.85 8.86 -3.47
CA THR A 166 -2.22 8.87 -2.95
C THR A 166 -3.18 9.58 -3.92
N ASN A 167 -4.45 9.71 -3.54
CA ASN A 167 -5.44 10.48 -4.28
C ASN A 167 -5.50 11.97 -3.91
N GLU A 168 -4.68 12.43 -2.98
CA GLU A 168 -4.70 13.82 -2.53
C GLU A 168 -4.35 14.79 -3.66
N VAL A 169 -5.14 15.85 -3.79
CA VAL A 169 -5.00 16.87 -4.86
C VAL A 169 -4.81 18.28 -4.31
N ILE A 170 -4.86 18.45 -2.99
CA ILE A 170 -4.45 19.70 -2.34
C ILE A 170 -2.92 19.81 -2.47
N PRO A 171 -2.37 20.97 -2.90
CA PRO A 171 -0.94 21.14 -3.10
C PRO A 171 -0.17 21.14 -1.78
N TYR A 172 1.11 20.75 -1.83
CA TYR A 172 2.05 20.77 -0.70
C TYR A 172 1.61 19.92 0.50
N THR A 173 0.78 18.90 0.25
CA THR A 173 0.21 18.02 1.28
C THR A 173 1.06 16.78 1.56
N SER A 174 2.04 16.52 0.68
CA SER A 174 3.00 15.43 0.82
C SER A 174 3.71 15.44 2.19
N VAL A 175 3.92 14.24 2.75
CA VAL A 175 4.62 14.00 4.01
C VAL A 175 5.82 13.11 3.73
N PHE A 176 7.00 13.53 4.19
CA PHE A 176 8.25 12.83 3.93
C PHE A 176 8.83 12.31 5.25
N LEU A 177 9.06 11.01 5.33
CA LEU A 177 9.56 10.33 6.52
C LEU A 177 10.99 9.84 6.26
N GLN A 178 11.96 10.49 6.88
CA GLN A 178 13.31 9.93 6.97
C GLN A 178 13.34 8.92 8.11
N LEU A 179 13.90 7.74 7.88
CA LEU A 179 13.96 6.71 8.91
C LEU A 179 15.23 6.85 9.74
N ASP A 180 15.07 6.81 11.06
CA ASP A 180 16.15 6.76 12.05
C ASP A 180 16.02 5.47 12.89
N CYS A 181 17.10 5.07 13.56
CA CYS A 181 17.09 3.90 14.43
C CYS A 181 16.14 4.11 15.62
N ALA A 182 15.21 3.17 15.80
CA ALA A 182 14.25 3.23 16.91
C ALA A 182 14.90 2.90 18.26
N TYR A 183 15.77 1.90 18.29
CA TYR A 183 16.36 1.37 19.53
C TYR A 183 17.67 2.06 19.94
N TRP A 184 18.30 2.81 19.03
CA TRP A 184 19.55 3.53 19.26
C TRP A 184 19.42 5.01 18.87
N ASN A 185 19.14 5.86 19.86
CA ASN A 185 18.95 7.29 19.64
C ASN A 185 20.27 8.09 19.81
N LYS A 186 20.22 9.37 19.44
CA LYS A 186 21.37 10.28 19.55
C LYS A 186 21.97 10.34 20.97
N VAL A 187 21.15 10.31 22.02
CA VAL A 187 21.64 10.34 23.40
C VAL A 187 22.48 9.11 23.74
N LYS A 188 22.01 7.91 23.34
CA LYS A 188 22.77 6.66 23.51
C LYS A 188 24.07 6.69 22.70
N GLU A 189 24.01 7.18 21.47
CA GLU A 189 25.17 7.33 20.60
C GLU A 189 26.21 8.30 21.18
N ASP A 190 25.80 9.50 21.60
CA ASP A 190 26.68 10.50 22.19
C ASP A 190 27.35 9.94 23.48
N THR A 191 26.58 9.21 24.29
CA THR A 191 27.09 8.55 25.51
C THR A 191 28.16 7.52 25.16
N LEU A 192 27.93 6.70 24.13
CA LEU A 192 28.92 5.73 23.65
C LEU A 192 30.19 6.44 23.16
N ARG A 193 30.07 7.46 22.32
CA ARG A 193 31.21 8.20 21.76
C ARG A 193 32.05 8.88 22.82
N ASN A 194 31.43 9.38 23.88
CA ASN A 194 32.16 9.94 25.02
C ASN A 194 32.94 8.87 25.79
N ARG A 195 32.37 7.67 25.97
CA ARG A 195 33.09 6.56 26.61
C ARG A 195 34.29 6.05 25.79
N MET A 196 34.21 6.10 24.46
CA MET A 196 35.29 5.66 23.57
C MET A 196 36.52 6.59 23.52
N LYS A 197 36.40 7.82 24.05
CA LYS A 197 37.50 8.80 24.07
C LYS A 197 38.44 8.60 25.28
N ASN A 198 38.06 7.74 26.21
CA ASN A 198 38.87 7.33 27.37
C ASN A 198 39.62 6.04 27.04
#